data_AF-A0A4S2RNM5-F1
#
_entry.id   AF-A0A4S2RNM5-F1
#
_cell.length_a   1.000
_cell.length_b   1.000
_cell.length_c   1.000
_cell.angle_alpha   90.00
_cell.angle_beta   90.00
_cell.angle_gamma   90.00
#
_symmetry.space_group_name_H-M   'P 1'
#
loop_
_entity.id
_entity.type
_entity.pdbx_description
1 polymer ?
#
loop_
_entity_poly.entity_id
_entity_poly.type
_entity_poly.pdbx_seq_one_letter_code
_entity_poly.pdbx_strand_id
1 'polypeptide(L)'
;MSKDAVEACRLSLMIMRAHLSDFDRAIGVRTMVELVDSPFFTCRAKEIAPDHHVITIPLGLVCRFYVLADLLCGYLQGSKVMLNLDVNEEWESLWRLPRGLYPLFGAPDARTDWRKELEVLHSGVCTPEAAYDVASMTSLALMFIVGHEAAHVYRRHGPQLRAMKQLDVVRTPEDERYFRRFAETDADVMATHWVMLAQDVGRLTARENGWEFSTVTAYFRLSYAVTVLYALFDVHRKHMGSYLEGIYMHPMVRRHVFAVAGAMASANEPEAYGIWPRLEVFGWVHCAFGLNGLNIDTLMGKFGKVPKGYNAVPVSSLHYDSQSMPAVQAAYDREMRFYAVMAACHESLGVLRMGTTPEAVRFEVPDGRTLAELLEAGDPAVRAAHAMSVRAEAVRAR
;
A
#
# COMPACT_ATOMS: atom_id res chain seq x y z
N MET A 1 12.89 0.53 22.26
CA MET A 1 12.59 -0.71 21.51
C MET A 1 13.32 -1.87 22.17
N SER A 2 12.67 -3.03 22.31
CA SER A 2 13.32 -4.24 22.85
C SER A 2 14.39 -4.78 21.88
N LYS A 3 15.32 -5.58 22.40
CA LYS A 3 16.38 -6.23 21.61
C LYS A 3 15.79 -7.09 20.47
N ASP A 4 14.66 -7.75 20.73
CA ASP A 4 13.99 -8.64 19.77
C ASP A 4 13.34 -7.86 18.62
N ALA A 5 12.80 -6.67 18.90
CA ALA A 5 12.24 -5.79 17.88
C ALA A 5 13.31 -5.28 16.90
N VAL A 6 14.50 -4.96 17.42
CA VAL A 6 15.64 -4.53 16.60
C VAL A 6 16.14 -5.67 15.72
N GLU A 7 16.25 -6.88 16.26
CA GLU A 7 16.71 -8.04 15.49
C GLU A 7 15.72 -8.45 14.40
N ALA A 8 14.41 -8.42 14.69
CA ALA A 8 13.38 -8.67 13.70
C ALA A 8 13.41 -7.62 12.56
N CYS A 9 13.47 -6.31 12.87
CA CYS A 9 13.62 -5.28 11.83
C CYS A 9 14.91 -5.44 11.02
N ARG A 10 16.02 -5.86 11.65
CA ARG A 10 17.29 -6.13 10.97
C ARG A 10 17.16 -7.30 9.99
N LEU A 11 16.53 -8.40 10.43
CA LEU A 11 16.27 -9.57 9.58
C LEU A 11 15.40 -9.18 8.38
N SER A 12 14.36 -8.37 8.59
CA SER A 12 13.51 -7.84 7.52
C SER A 12 14.29 -7.04 6.48
N LEU A 13 15.19 -6.16 6.93
CA LEU A 13 16.04 -5.36 6.04
C LEU A 13 17.02 -6.25 5.26
N MET A 14 17.52 -7.34 5.87
CA MET A 14 18.34 -8.32 5.17
C MET A 14 17.54 -9.10 4.11
N ILE A 15 16.34 -9.58 4.44
CA ILE A 15 15.44 -10.26 3.50
C ILE A 15 15.07 -9.32 2.35
N MET A 16 14.69 -8.07 2.65
CA MET A 16 14.46 -7.03 1.64
C MET A 16 15.67 -6.86 0.72
N ARG A 17 16.87 -6.76 1.30
CA ARG A 17 18.09 -6.58 0.50
C ARG A 17 18.38 -7.79 -0.38
N ALA A 18 18.14 -9.01 0.11
CA ALA A 18 18.28 -10.22 -0.69
C ALA A 18 17.34 -10.19 -1.91
N HIS A 19 16.05 -9.92 -1.70
CA HIS A 19 15.09 -9.79 -2.80
C HIS A 19 15.49 -8.69 -3.79
N LEU A 20 15.82 -7.48 -3.30
CA LEU A 20 16.29 -6.39 -4.16
C LEU A 20 17.52 -6.80 -4.98
N SER A 21 18.46 -7.56 -4.39
CA SER A 21 19.70 -7.97 -5.08
C SER A 21 19.45 -8.93 -6.24
N ASP A 22 18.47 -9.83 -6.12
CA ASP A 22 18.10 -10.75 -7.20
C ASP A 22 17.46 -10.01 -8.37
N PHE A 23 16.57 -9.06 -8.08
CA PHE A 23 15.94 -8.21 -9.11
C PHE A 23 16.91 -7.22 -9.74
N ASP A 24 17.77 -6.58 -8.93
CA ASP A 24 18.86 -5.72 -9.39
C ASP A 24 19.69 -6.43 -10.47
N ARG A 25 20.08 -7.68 -10.22
CA ARG A 25 20.88 -8.48 -11.15
C ARG A 25 20.12 -8.83 -12.43
N ALA A 26 18.83 -9.16 -12.33
CA ALA A 26 18.00 -9.51 -13.49
C ALA A 26 17.72 -8.31 -14.40
N ILE A 27 17.55 -7.11 -13.83
CA ILE A 27 17.14 -5.89 -14.56
C ILE A 27 18.36 -5.04 -14.97
N GLY A 28 19.53 -5.31 -14.40
CA GLY A 28 20.75 -4.53 -14.64
C GLY A 28 20.73 -3.18 -13.94
N VAL A 29 20.13 -3.11 -12.75
CA VAL A 29 20.14 -1.91 -11.90
C VAL A 29 20.81 -2.21 -10.57
N ARG A 30 21.15 -1.18 -9.82
CA ARG A 30 21.68 -1.29 -8.46
C ARG A 30 20.85 -0.46 -7.51
N THR A 31 20.20 -1.11 -6.56
CA THR A 31 19.34 -0.45 -5.58
C THR A 31 19.99 -0.52 -4.19
N MET A 32 20.09 0.63 -3.52
CA MET A 32 20.49 0.73 -2.12
C MET A 32 19.27 1.09 -1.27
N VAL A 33 19.24 0.57 -0.04
CA VAL A 33 18.22 0.94 0.95
C VAL A 33 18.91 1.71 2.06
N GLU A 34 18.44 2.92 2.33
CA GLU A 34 19.02 3.79 3.35
C GLU A 34 17.96 4.19 4.38
N LEU A 35 18.22 3.88 5.64
CA LEU A 35 17.43 4.38 6.76
C LEU A 35 17.91 5.81 7.10
N VAL A 36 17.01 6.78 7.06
CA VAL A 36 17.33 8.19 7.29
C VAL A 36 16.63 8.70 8.55
N ASP A 37 17.36 9.48 9.36
CA ASP A 37 16.78 10.12 10.55
C ASP A 37 15.85 11.26 10.13
N SER A 38 14.56 10.95 10.05
CA SER A 38 13.55 11.82 9.47
C SER A 38 12.18 11.47 10.03
N PRO A 39 11.35 12.48 10.39
CA PRO A 39 10.00 12.26 10.89
C PRO A 39 8.96 12.06 9.76
N PHE A 40 9.38 12.01 8.50
CA PHE A 40 8.48 11.88 7.37
C PHE A 40 7.85 10.48 7.25
N PHE A 41 6.77 10.39 6.47
CA PHE A 41 5.95 9.19 6.28
C PHE A 41 6.17 8.47 4.94
N THR A 42 6.97 9.04 4.05
CA THR A 42 7.09 8.54 2.68
C THR A 42 8.48 7.98 2.45
N CYS A 43 8.54 6.72 2.04
CA CYS A 43 9.70 6.21 1.35
C CYS A 43 9.81 6.89 -0.02
N ARG A 44 11.02 6.96 -0.56
CA ARG A 44 11.26 7.50 -1.91
C ARG A 44 12.38 6.74 -2.59
N ALA A 45 12.13 6.29 -3.82
CA ALA A 45 13.18 5.91 -4.74
C ALA A 45 13.76 7.15 -5.45
N LYS A 46 15.09 7.23 -5.53
CA LYS A 46 15.81 8.27 -6.27
C LYS A 46 16.95 7.67 -7.08
N GLU A 47 17.01 8.04 -8.35
CA GLU A 47 18.18 7.77 -9.22
C GLU A 47 19.33 8.71 -8.81
N ILE A 48 20.48 8.14 -8.43
CA ILE A 48 21.68 8.88 -7.99
C ILE A 48 22.79 8.87 -9.04
N ALA A 49 22.79 7.88 -9.92
CA ALA A 49 23.60 7.78 -11.13
C ALA A 49 22.86 6.84 -12.11
N PRO A 50 23.24 6.76 -13.39
CA PRO A 50 22.60 5.85 -14.34
C PRO A 50 22.50 4.42 -13.78
N ASP A 51 21.28 3.88 -13.79
CA ASP A 51 20.93 2.56 -13.23
C ASP A 51 21.22 2.36 -11.73
N HIS A 52 21.67 3.40 -11.01
CA HIS A 52 21.96 3.39 -9.58
C HIS A 52 20.89 4.17 -8.81
N HIS A 53 20.24 3.49 -7.88
CA HIS A 53 19.09 4.01 -7.16
C HIS A 53 19.27 3.87 -5.65
N VAL A 54 18.70 4.81 -4.90
CA VAL A 54 18.57 4.75 -3.45
C VAL A 54 17.09 4.81 -3.08
N ILE A 55 16.65 3.89 -2.22
CA ILE A 55 15.34 3.90 -1.57
C ILE A 55 15.57 4.38 -0.15
N THR A 56 15.13 5.61 0.14
CA THR A 56 15.25 6.19 1.48
C THR A 56 14.03 5.83 2.32
N ILE A 57 14.26 5.25 3.50
CA ILE A 57 13.24 4.90 4.49
C ILE A 57 13.36 5.86 5.68
N PRO A 58 12.37 6.72 5.96
CA PRO A 58 12.39 7.55 7.16
C PRO A 58 12.27 6.71 8.44
N LEU A 59 13.09 6.98 9.45
CA LEU A 59 12.98 6.33 10.75
C LEU A 59 11.63 6.61 11.43
N GLY A 60 11.07 7.80 11.25
CA GLY A 60 9.73 8.14 11.74
C GLY A 60 8.65 7.20 11.21
N LEU A 61 8.74 6.80 9.93
CA LEU A 61 7.83 5.82 9.33
C LEU A 61 7.94 4.46 10.03
N VAL A 62 9.15 3.96 10.23
CA VAL A 62 9.43 2.68 10.91
C VAL A 62 8.85 2.69 12.32
N CYS A 63 9.15 3.73 13.11
CA CYS A 63 8.69 3.84 14.49
C CYS A 63 7.16 3.92 14.57
N ARG A 64 6.50 4.64 13.67
CA ARG A 64 5.04 4.73 13.62
C ARG A 64 4.39 3.40 13.28
N PHE A 65 4.90 2.69 12.28
CA PHE A 65 4.42 1.34 11.95
C PHE A 65 4.58 0.39 13.12
N TYR A 66 5.67 0.51 13.87
CA TYR A 66 5.89 -0.27 15.08
C TYR A 66 4.89 0.04 16.19
N VAL A 67 4.77 1.32 16.57
CA VAL A 67 3.86 1.74 17.64
C VAL A 67 2.41 1.43 17.28
N LEU A 68 2.01 1.62 16.02
CA LEU A 68 0.67 1.26 15.61
C LEU A 68 0.42 -0.26 15.65
N ALA A 69 1.38 -1.08 15.21
CA ALA A 69 1.24 -2.53 15.30
C ALA A 69 1.08 -2.98 16.77
N ASP A 70 1.86 -2.38 17.67
CA ASP A 70 1.77 -2.61 19.12
C ASP A 70 0.39 -2.22 19.68
N LEU A 71 -0.12 -1.04 19.29
CA LEU A 71 -1.47 -0.61 19.64
C LEU A 71 -2.55 -1.61 19.19
N LEU A 72 -2.50 -2.04 17.93
CA LEU A 72 -3.49 -2.98 17.39
C LEU A 72 -3.41 -4.35 18.06
N CYS A 73 -2.22 -4.87 18.31
CA CYS A 73 -2.03 -6.11 19.07
C CYS A 73 -2.62 -6.01 20.47
N GLY A 74 -2.43 -4.88 21.17
CA GLY A 74 -3.05 -4.63 22.47
C GLY A 74 -4.59 -4.65 22.41
N TYR A 75 -5.20 -4.02 21.41
CA TYR A 75 -6.67 -4.04 21.25
C TYR A 75 -7.22 -5.42 20.93
N LEU A 76 -6.46 -6.27 20.24
CA LEU A 76 -6.90 -7.64 19.91
C LEU A 76 -6.95 -8.56 21.13
N GLN A 77 -6.21 -8.24 22.19
CA GLN A 77 -6.22 -8.94 23.48
C GLN A 77 -7.36 -8.47 24.41
N GLY A 78 -8.00 -7.33 24.10
CA GLY A 78 -9.09 -6.74 24.88
C GLY A 78 -10.49 -7.22 24.52
N SER A 79 -11.50 -6.65 25.18
CA SER A 79 -12.92 -6.93 24.87
C SER A 79 -13.29 -6.38 23.48
N LYS A 80 -13.83 -7.25 22.62
CA LYS A 80 -14.20 -6.93 21.24
C LYS A 80 -15.60 -6.31 21.19
N VAL A 81 -15.66 -4.98 21.16
CA VAL A 81 -16.89 -4.23 20.83
C VAL A 81 -16.69 -3.62 19.44
N MET A 82 -17.64 -3.86 18.53
CA MET A 82 -17.68 -3.16 17.24
C MET A 82 -18.68 -2.03 17.33
N LEU A 83 -18.19 -0.80 17.18
CA LEU A 83 -19.04 0.33 16.88
C LEU A 83 -19.41 0.31 15.39
N ASN A 84 -20.70 0.38 15.08
CA ASN A 84 -21.17 0.75 13.74
C ASN A 84 -20.92 2.24 13.57
N LEU A 85 -19.93 2.60 12.75
CA LEU A 85 -19.59 3.99 12.48
C LEU A 85 -20.31 4.39 11.19
N ASP A 86 -21.30 5.26 11.32
CA ASP A 86 -21.95 5.88 10.16
C ASP A 86 -21.04 7.03 9.69
N VAL A 87 -20.19 6.74 8.70
CA VAL A 87 -19.30 7.73 8.09
C VAL A 87 -20.04 8.35 6.92
N ASN A 88 -20.46 9.61 7.05
CA ASN A 88 -21.03 10.37 5.95
C ASN A 88 -19.97 11.29 5.31
N GLU A 89 -20.19 11.68 4.04
CA GLU A 89 -19.26 12.53 3.28
C GLU A 89 -19.09 13.93 3.90
N GLU A 90 -20.06 14.44 4.66
CA GLU A 90 -19.95 15.75 5.32
C GLU A 90 -18.89 15.77 6.43
N TRP A 91 -18.67 14.65 7.12
CA TRP A 91 -17.71 14.53 8.22
C TRP A 91 -16.26 14.60 7.76
N GLU A 92 -16.00 14.27 6.50
CA GLU A 92 -14.68 14.28 5.87
C GLU A 92 -14.13 15.71 5.74
N SER A 93 -15.01 16.69 5.52
CA SER A 93 -14.64 18.11 5.36
C SER A 93 -14.34 18.84 6.67
N LEU A 94 -14.83 18.33 7.80
CA LEU A 94 -14.69 18.95 9.14
C LEU A 94 -13.63 18.26 10.01
N TRP A 95 -13.04 17.16 9.52
CA TRP A 95 -12.20 16.27 10.29
C TRP A 95 -11.00 16.96 10.96
N ARG A 96 -10.77 16.60 12.22
CA ARG A 96 -9.57 16.96 12.96
C ARG A 96 -9.08 15.75 13.71
N LEU A 97 -7.85 15.33 13.41
CA LEU A 97 -7.16 14.31 14.19
C LEU A 97 -7.10 14.76 15.68
N PRO A 98 -7.34 13.89 16.65
CA PRO A 98 -7.08 14.17 18.06
C PRO A 98 -5.58 14.37 18.30
N ARG A 99 -5.20 15.33 19.16
CA ARG A 99 -3.78 15.67 19.39
C ARG A 99 -2.93 14.47 19.83
N GLY A 100 -3.47 13.58 20.65
CA GLY A 100 -2.75 12.38 21.10
C GLY A 100 -2.43 11.39 19.99
N LEU A 101 -3.09 11.49 18.83
CA LEU A 101 -2.83 10.65 17.66
C LEU A 101 -1.92 11.31 16.62
N TYR A 102 -1.53 12.58 16.82
CA TYR A 102 -0.63 13.30 15.90
C TYR A 102 0.72 12.61 15.69
N PRO A 103 1.34 12.00 16.71
CA PRO A 103 2.61 11.33 16.50
C PRO A 103 2.49 10.14 15.54
N LEU A 104 1.30 9.53 15.40
CA LEU A 104 1.05 8.39 14.52
C LEU A 104 0.53 8.79 13.14
N PHE A 105 -0.38 9.77 13.05
CA PHE A 105 -1.07 10.10 11.81
C PHE A 105 -0.96 11.57 11.41
N GLY A 106 -0.41 12.43 12.25
CA GLY A 106 -0.31 13.88 12.01
C GLY A 106 0.96 14.25 11.26
N ALA A 107 0.90 15.36 10.51
CA ALA A 107 2.07 15.88 9.82
C ALA A 107 3.18 16.20 10.83
N PRO A 108 4.44 15.81 10.55
CA PRO A 108 5.51 16.03 11.50
C PRO A 108 5.80 17.53 11.63
N ASP A 109 5.77 18.06 12.85
CA ASP A 109 6.24 19.41 13.15
C ASP A 109 7.74 19.35 13.45
N ALA A 110 8.54 20.14 12.75
CA ALA A 110 9.99 20.22 12.97
C ALA A 110 10.36 20.70 14.39
N ARG A 111 9.39 21.24 15.15
CA ARG A 111 9.57 21.75 16.52
C ARG A 111 9.28 20.72 17.61
N THR A 112 8.65 19.59 17.28
CA THR A 112 8.32 18.56 18.27
C THR A 112 9.31 17.41 18.24
N ASP A 113 9.64 16.89 19.42
CA ASP A 113 10.41 15.66 19.56
C ASP A 113 9.48 14.46 19.31
N TRP A 114 9.25 14.18 18.02
CA TRP A 114 8.37 13.11 17.55
C TRP A 114 8.75 11.74 18.11
N ARG A 115 10.03 11.50 18.45
CA ARG A 115 10.50 10.24 19.05
C ARG A 115 9.93 10.10 20.45
N LYS A 116 10.07 11.15 21.26
CA LYS A 116 9.53 11.17 22.63
C LYS A 116 8.01 11.01 22.65
N GLU A 117 7.30 11.63 21.71
CA GLU A 117 5.85 11.48 21.61
C GLU A 117 5.43 10.04 21.24
N LEU A 118 6.16 9.38 20.34
CA LEU A 118 5.95 7.97 20.01
C LEU A 118 6.32 7.03 21.18
N GLU A 119 7.37 7.33 21.93
CA GLU A 119 7.75 6.57 23.13
C GLU A 119 6.66 6.63 24.20
N VAL A 120 6.06 7.81 24.42
CA VAL A 120 4.93 7.97 25.33
C VAL A 120 3.76 7.11 24.89
N LEU A 121 3.40 7.13 23.60
CA LEU A 121 2.33 6.27 23.07
C LEU A 121 2.63 4.78 23.23
N HIS A 122 3.86 4.34 22.92
CA HIS A 122 4.29 2.96 23.04
C HIS A 122 4.26 2.45 24.49
N SER A 123 4.73 3.28 25.44
CA SER A 123 4.80 2.92 26.85
C SER A 123 3.43 2.59 27.47
N GLY A 124 2.34 3.07 26.86
CA GLY A 124 0.99 2.86 27.34
C GLY A 124 0.37 1.50 26.97
N VAL A 125 1.00 0.70 26.10
CA VAL A 125 0.32 -0.47 25.48
C VAL A 125 1.13 -1.78 25.45
N CYS A 126 2.36 -1.80 25.97
CA CYS A 126 3.21 -2.96 25.76
C CYS A 126 2.78 -4.22 26.55
N THR A 127 2.23 -5.22 25.86
CA THR A 127 2.13 -6.61 26.35
C THR A 127 3.30 -7.43 25.78
N PRO A 128 4.22 -7.96 26.61
CA PRO A 128 5.42 -8.69 26.16
C PRO A 128 5.12 -9.87 25.21
N GLU A 129 3.92 -10.42 25.31
CA GLU A 129 3.44 -11.58 24.54
C GLU A 129 3.27 -11.30 23.04
N ALA A 130 3.13 -10.03 22.63
CA ALA A 130 2.89 -9.65 21.22
C ALA A 130 4.14 -9.20 20.45
N ALA A 131 5.33 -9.16 21.08
CA ALA A 131 6.52 -8.50 20.52
C ALA A 131 6.93 -9.02 19.12
N TYR A 132 6.78 -10.34 18.88
CA TYR A 132 7.06 -10.94 17.58
C TYR A 132 6.05 -10.55 16.50
N ASP A 133 4.76 -10.47 16.85
CA ASP A 133 3.70 -10.05 15.93
C ASP A 133 3.88 -8.59 15.53
N VAL A 134 4.17 -7.71 16.49
CA VAL A 134 4.44 -6.29 16.25
C VAL A 134 5.61 -6.11 15.29
N ALA A 135 6.71 -6.82 15.52
CA ALA A 135 7.88 -6.72 14.67
C ALA A 135 7.62 -7.31 13.26
N SER A 136 6.90 -8.43 13.17
CA SER A 136 6.53 -9.07 11.90
C SER A 136 5.55 -8.22 11.08
N MET A 137 4.56 -7.61 11.71
CA MET A 137 3.64 -6.63 11.11
C MET A 137 4.40 -5.43 10.55
N THR A 138 5.30 -4.86 11.35
CA THR A 138 6.16 -3.73 10.96
C THR A 138 7.03 -4.11 9.76
N SER A 139 7.65 -5.29 9.82
CA SER A 139 8.45 -5.86 8.75
C SER A 139 7.68 -5.91 7.44
N LEU A 140 6.52 -6.57 7.40
CA LEU A 140 5.74 -6.73 6.17
C LEU A 140 5.28 -5.39 5.61
N ALA A 141 4.88 -4.44 6.47
CA ALA A 141 4.54 -3.09 6.04
C ALA A 141 5.73 -2.36 5.38
N LEU A 142 6.95 -2.51 5.95
CA LEU A 142 8.17 -1.97 5.36
C LEU A 142 8.53 -2.66 4.04
N MET A 143 8.42 -3.98 3.98
CA MET A 143 8.68 -4.75 2.75
C MET A 143 7.76 -4.31 1.61
N PHE A 144 6.49 -4.07 1.94
CA PHE A 144 5.51 -3.61 0.97
C PHE A 144 5.88 -2.20 0.46
N ILE A 145 6.10 -1.21 1.33
CA ILE A 145 6.39 0.16 0.88
C ILE A 145 7.74 0.26 0.15
N VAL A 146 8.75 -0.50 0.58
CA VAL A 146 10.03 -0.58 -0.14
C VAL A 146 9.84 -1.28 -1.48
N GLY A 147 9.07 -2.36 -1.53
CA GLY A 147 8.72 -3.04 -2.78
C GLY A 147 7.98 -2.14 -3.76
N HIS A 148 7.11 -1.25 -3.29
CA HIS A 148 6.42 -0.26 -4.12
C HIS A 148 7.40 0.75 -4.73
N GLU A 149 8.29 1.34 -3.92
CA GLU A 149 9.32 2.25 -4.43
C GLU A 149 10.30 1.54 -5.39
N ALA A 150 10.67 0.29 -5.07
CA ALA A 150 11.52 -0.52 -5.92
C ALA A 150 10.84 -0.87 -7.24
N ALA A 151 9.52 -1.09 -7.23
CA ALA A 151 8.76 -1.33 -8.45
C ALA A 151 8.86 -0.14 -9.42
N HIS A 152 8.81 1.11 -8.94
CA HIS A 152 9.04 2.27 -9.81
C HIS A 152 10.42 2.26 -10.49
N VAL A 153 11.44 1.73 -9.82
CA VAL A 153 12.79 1.56 -10.37
C VAL A 153 12.81 0.42 -11.39
N TYR A 154 12.38 -0.76 -11.00
CA TYR A 154 12.45 -1.97 -11.84
C TYR A 154 11.56 -1.90 -13.07
N ARG A 155 10.39 -1.28 -12.92
CA ARG A 155 9.46 -1.00 -14.00
C ARG A 155 9.84 0.24 -14.78
N ARG A 156 10.87 0.98 -14.38
CA ARG A 156 11.40 2.17 -15.07
C ARG A 156 10.34 3.26 -15.33
N HIS A 157 9.39 3.44 -14.41
CA HIS A 157 8.28 4.39 -14.54
C HIS A 157 8.73 5.83 -14.83
N GLY A 158 9.79 6.29 -14.16
CA GLY A 158 10.36 7.62 -14.39
C GLY A 158 10.96 7.79 -15.80
N PRO A 159 11.93 6.95 -16.21
CA PRO A 159 12.44 6.92 -17.57
C PRO A 159 11.36 6.78 -18.66
N GLN A 160 10.34 5.94 -18.45
CA GLN A 160 9.22 5.76 -19.38
C GLN A 160 8.43 7.04 -19.57
N LEU A 161 8.04 7.71 -18.49
CA LEU A 161 7.33 8.99 -18.60
C LEU A 161 8.14 10.02 -19.40
N ARG A 162 9.46 10.08 -19.18
CA ARG A 162 10.34 10.98 -19.95
C ARG A 162 10.34 10.63 -21.44
N ALA A 163 10.46 9.36 -21.77
CA ALA A 163 10.44 8.90 -23.15
C ALA A 163 9.08 9.13 -23.84
N MET A 164 7.97 8.84 -23.16
CA MET A 164 6.62 9.07 -23.68
C MET A 164 6.35 10.55 -23.97
N LYS A 165 6.93 11.47 -23.19
CA LYS A 165 6.89 12.90 -23.46
C LYS A 165 7.72 13.27 -24.70
N GLN A 166 8.93 12.73 -24.84
CA GLN A 166 9.79 12.97 -26.00
C GLN A 166 9.18 12.45 -27.31
N LEU A 167 8.48 11.32 -27.24
CA LEU A 167 7.78 10.69 -28.36
C LEU A 167 6.38 11.28 -28.61
N ASP A 168 6.01 12.35 -27.88
CA ASP A 168 4.73 13.05 -28.04
C ASP A 168 3.49 12.13 -27.82
N VAL A 169 3.66 11.08 -27.00
CA VAL A 169 2.57 10.19 -26.55
C VAL A 169 1.86 10.79 -25.35
N VAL A 170 2.61 11.32 -24.39
CA VAL A 170 2.12 12.12 -23.25
C VAL A 170 2.28 13.59 -23.61
N ARG A 171 1.17 14.30 -23.85
CA ARG A 171 1.19 15.69 -24.36
C ARG A 171 0.71 16.71 -23.35
N THR A 172 -0.24 16.30 -22.52
CA THR A 172 -0.93 17.19 -21.58
C THR A 172 -0.59 16.87 -20.12
N PRO A 173 -0.77 17.82 -19.18
CA PRO A 173 -0.71 17.51 -17.75
C PRO A 173 -1.72 16.44 -17.30
N GLU A 174 -2.81 16.25 -18.05
CA GLU A 174 -3.80 15.21 -17.80
C GLU A 174 -3.28 13.82 -18.22
N ASP A 175 -2.68 13.69 -19.41
CA ASP A 175 -2.00 12.46 -19.83
C ASP A 175 -0.93 12.02 -18.81
N GLU A 176 -0.16 12.99 -18.30
CA GLU A 176 0.85 12.73 -17.27
C GLU A 176 0.22 12.23 -15.95
N ARG A 177 -0.89 12.83 -15.53
CA ARG A 177 -1.63 12.38 -14.33
C ARG A 177 -2.13 10.95 -14.50
N TYR A 178 -2.66 10.60 -15.66
CA TYR A 178 -3.08 9.23 -15.95
C TYR A 178 -1.91 8.25 -15.97
N PHE A 179 -0.79 8.59 -16.62
CA PHE A 179 0.40 7.74 -16.55
C PHE A 179 0.87 7.52 -15.11
N ARG A 180 0.92 8.57 -14.29
CA ARG A 180 1.31 8.46 -12.88
C ARG A 180 0.35 7.55 -12.10
N ARG A 181 -0.96 7.69 -12.30
CA ARG A 181 -1.97 6.80 -11.72
C ARG A 181 -1.71 5.34 -12.09
N PHE A 182 -1.47 5.05 -13.36
CA PHE A 182 -1.11 3.71 -13.83
C PHE A 182 0.16 3.18 -13.15
N ALA A 183 1.22 3.99 -13.11
CA ALA A 183 2.50 3.62 -12.51
C ALA A 183 2.38 3.29 -11.00
N GLU A 184 1.52 4.00 -10.27
CA GLU A 184 1.23 3.73 -8.85
C GLU A 184 0.47 2.40 -8.69
N THR A 185 -0.49 2.10 -9.57
CA THR A 185 -1.20 0.81 -9.59
C THR A 185 -0.26 -0.35 -9.91
N ASP A 186 0.61 -0.21 -10.90
CA ASP A 186 1.59 -1.25 -11.27
C ASP A 186 2.60 -1.48 -10.14
N ALA A 187 3.04 -0.41 -9.47
CA ALA A 187 3.92 -0.49 -8.32
C ALA A 187 3.26 -1.23 -7.13
N ASP A 188 1.98 -0.95 -6.85
CA ASP A 188 1.19 -1.67 -5.85
C ASP A 188 1.08 -3.17 -6.13
N VAL A 189 0.85 -3.53 -7.38
CA VAL A 189 0.74 -4.92 -7.82
C VAL A 189 2.05 -5.67 -7.62
N MET A 190 3.18 -5.08 -8.02
CA MET A 190 4.49 -5.71 -7.82
C MET A 190 4.85 -5.82 -6.34
N ALA A 191 4.59 -4.77 -5.55
CA ALA A 191 4.81 -4.77 -4.11
C ALA A 191 3.97 -5.84 -3.40
N THR A 192 2.74 -6.10 -3.88
CA THR A 192 1.88 -7.18 -3.41
C THR A 192 2.56 -8.54 -3.58
N HIS A 193 3.11 -8.83 -4.76
CA HIS A 193 3.83 -10.09 -4.99
C HIS A 193 5.04 -10.23 -4.05
N TRP A 194 5.76 -9.14 -3.80
CA TRP A 194 6.91 -9.15 -2.91
C TRP A 194 6.54 -9.43 -1.45
N VAL A 195 5.50 -8.78 -0.93
CA VAL A 195 5.08 -9.01 0.45
C VAL A 195 4.49 -10.42 0.64
N MET A 196 3.88 -10.98 -0.40
CA MET A 196 3.43 -12.39 -0.43
C MET A 196 4.62 -13.35 -0.35
N LEU A 197 5.64 -13.17 -1.19
CA LEU A 197 6.85 -14.00 -1.16
C LEU A 197 7.58 -13.89 0.20
N ALA A 198 7.65 -12.68 0.76
CA ALA A 198 8.25 -12.43 2.06
C ALA A 198 7.54 -13.18 3.21
N GLN A 199 6.21 -13.19 3.17
CA GLN A 199 5.40 -13.95 4.11
C GLN A 199 5.71 -15.45 4.02
N ASP A 200 5.83 -16.00 2.81
CA ASP A 200 6.11 -17.43 2.62
C ASP A 200 7.52 -17.82 3.07
N VAL A 201 8.51 -16.96 2.90
CA VAL A 201 9.83 -17.13 3.55
C VAL A 201 9.68 -17.18 5.07
N GLY A 202 8.92 -16.24 5.66
CA GLY A 202 8.64 -16.24 7.09
C GLY A 202 7.93 -17.51 7.59
N ARG A 203 7.04 -18.07 6.78
CA ARG A 203 6.38 -19.37 7.04
C ARG A 203 7.37 -20.52 7.08
N LEU A 204 8.26 -20.59 6.09
CA LEU A 204 9.26 -21.65 5.98
C LEU A 204 10.26 -21.59 7.15
N THR A 205 10.78 -20.41 7.47
CA THR A 205 11.69 -20.23 8.62
C THR A 205 11.02 -20.62 9.94
N ALA A 206 9.75 -20.26 10.16
CA ALA A 206 9.03 -20.65 11.37
C ALA A 206 8.87 -22.18 11.47
N ARG A 207 8.56 -22.86 10.36
CA ARG A 207 8.49 -24.34 10.30
C ARG A 207 9.84 -24.99 10.62
N GLU A 208 10.93 -24.51 10.03
CA GLU A 208 12.28 -25.03 10.27
C GLU A 208 12.74 -24.88 11.72
N ASN A 209 12.28 -23.83 12.41
CA ASN A 209 12.60 -23.57 13.82
C ASN A 209 11.60 -24.18 14.81
N GLY A 210 10.60 -24.94 14.32
CA GLY A 210 9.58 -25.57 15.16
C GLY A 210 8.63 -24.57 15.86
N TRP A 211 8.52 -23.34 15.35
CA TRP A 211 7.59 -22.36 15.89
C TRP A 211 6.17 -22.66 15.43
N GLU A 212 5.20 -22.57 16.35
CA GLU A 212 3.79 -22.65 15.98
C GLU A 212 3.44 -21.48 15.06
N PHE A 213 3.25 -21.79 13.78
CA PHE A 213 2.87 -20.82 12.78
C PHE A 213 1.40 -21.00 12.42
N SER A 214 0.53 -20.21 13.06
CA SER A 214 -0.87 -20.14 12.67
C SER A 214 -1.00 -19.41 11.33
N THR A 215 -1.59 -20.08 10.35
CA THR A 215 -1.96 -19.46 9.06
C THR A 215 -2.81 -18.21 9.29
N VAL A 216 -3.69 -18.18 10.30
CA VAL A 216 -4.50 -16.98 10.59
C VAL A 216 -3.63 -15.79 11.01
N THR A 217 -2.64 -16.02 11.87
CA THR A 217 -1.75 -14.96 12.36
C THR A 217 -0.88 -14.39 11.24
N ALA A 218 -0.43 -15.23 10.32
CA ALA A 218 0.28 -14.78 9.13
C ALA A 218 -0.56 -13.78 8.35
N TYR A 219 -1.77 -14.17 7.98
CA TYR A 219 -2.63 -13.36 7.15
C TYR A 219 -3.08 -12.08 7.86
N PHE A 220 -3.25 -12.11 9.19
CA PHE A 220 -3.38 -10.89 9.98
C PHE A 220 -2.20 -9.91 9.79
N ARG A 221 -0.95 -10.39 9.91
CA ARG A 221 0.25 -9.56 9.72
C ARG A 221 0.33 -8.97 8.31
N LEU A 222 -0.13 -9.72 7.31
CA LEU A 222 -0.19 -9.25 5.93
C LEU A 222 -1.30 -8.22 5.70
N SER A 223 -2.50 -8.47 6.22
CA SER A 223 -3.61 -7.52 6.19
C SER A 223 -3.28 -6.21 6.93
N TYR A 224 -2.40 -6.25 7.93
CA TYR A 224 -1.85 -5.04 8.53
C TYR A 224 -1.03 -4.22 7.55
N ALA A 225 -0.11 -4.83 6.79
CA ALA A 225 0.67 -4.13 5.77
C ALA A 225 -0.23 -3.41 4.75
N VAL A 226 -1.27 -4.08 4.29
CA VAL A 226 -2.31 -3.54 3.39
C VAL A 226 -3.06 -2.39 4.06
N THR A 227 -3.49 -2.59 5.30
CA THR A 227 -4.23 -1.61 6.08
C THR A 227 -3.41 -0.34 6.25
N VAL A 228 -2.13 -0.46 6.61
CA VAL A 228 -1.25 0.67 6.86
C VAL A 228 -0.99 1.50 5.60
N LEU A 229 -0.85 0.84 4.46
CA LEU A 229 -0.47 1.52 3.23
C LEU A 229 -1.64 2.07 2.43
N TYR A 230 -2.79 1.38 2.47
CA TYR A 230 -3.95 1.76 1.70
C TYR A 230 -5.02 2.40 2.55
N ALA A 231 -5.24 1.93 3.78
CA ALA A 231 -6.44 2.25 4.53
C ALA A 231 -6.25 3.19 5.71
N LEU A 232 -5.04 3.33 6.24
CA LEU A 232 -4.78 4.38 7.21
C LEU A 232 -4.75 5.71 6.48
N PHE A 233 -5.58 6.64 6.96
CA PHE A 233 -5.59 8.01 6.46
C PHE A 233 -4.25 8.66 6.78
N ASP A 234 -3.34 8.62 5.81
CA ASP A 234 -2.15 9.46 5.82
C ASP A 234 -2.58 10.88 5.40
N VAL A 235 -2.48 11.81 6.36
CA VAL A 235 -2.74 13.24 6.18
C VAL A 235 -1.88 13.86 5.06
N HIS A 236 -0.75 13.23 4.71
CA HIS A 236 0.08 13.63 3.57
C HIS A 236 -0.32 12.97 2.26
N ARG A 237 -0.82 11.72 2.29
CA ARG A 237 -1.17 11.05 1.05
C ARG A 237 -2.35 11.74 0.41
N LYS A 238 -3.42 12.13 1.12
CA LYS A 238 -4.58 12.80 0.49
C LYS A 238 -5.30 13.78 1.41
N HIS A 239 -5.12 15.08 1.12
CA HIS A 239 -6.30 15.91 0.93
C HIS A 239 -7.19 15.15 -0.06
N MET A 240 -8.45 14.89 0.31
CA MET A 240 -9.49 14.35 -0.58
C MET A 240 -9.43 14.91 -2.02
N GLY A 241 -8.96 16.15 -2.20
CA GLY A 241 -8.61 16.76 -3.48
C GLY A 241 -7.86 15.84 -4.45
N SER A 242 -6.82 15.11 -4.05
CA SER A 242 -6.08 14.23 -4.98
C SER A 242 -6.84 12.93 -5.35
N TYR A 243 -7.83 12.49 -4.55
CA TYR A 243 -8.78 11.45 -4.94
C TYR A 243 -9.83 12.02 -5.90
N LEU A 244 -10.41 13.18 -5.55
CA LEU A 244 -11.44 13.87 -6.32
C LEU A 244 -10.94 14.35 -7.69
N GLU A 245 -9.66 14.74 -7.77
CA GLU A 245 -8.95 15.10 -9.00
C GLU A 245 -8.49 13.88 -9.82
N GLY A 246 -8.75 12.66 -9.32
CA GLY A 246 -8.48 11.41 -10.03
C GLY A 246 -7.00 11.04 -10.16
N ILE A 247 -6.12 11.67 -9.38
CA ILE A 247 -4.66 11.44 -9.41
C ILE A 247 -4.30 10.09 -8.80
N TYR A 248 -5.08 9.64 -7.82
CA TYR A 248 -4.90 8.33 -7.21
C TYR A 248 -6.21 7.58 -7.05
N MET A 249 -6.15 6.25 -7.14
CA MET A 249 -7.26 5.35 -6.83
C MET A 249 -7.77 5.51 -5.39
N HIS A 250 -9.07 5.28 -5.20
CA HIS A 250 -9.71 5.18 -3.89
C HIS A 250 -9.08 4.03 -3.06
N PRO A 251 -8.90 4.17 -1.73
CA PRO A 251 -8.27 3.15 -0.88
C PRO A 251 -8.88 1.76 -0.99
N MET A 252 -10.21 1.69 -1.02
CA MET A 252 -10.94 0.42 -1.13
C MET A 252 -10.71 -0.26 -2.48
N VAL A 253 -10.51 0.52 -3.56
CA VAL A 253 -10.13 -0.01 -4.88
C VAL A 253 -8.70 -0.56 -4.83
N ARG A 254 -7.75 0.16 -4.22
CA ARG A 254 -6.36 -0.33 -4.03
C ARG A 254 -6.30 -1.62 -3.21
N ARG A 255 -7.10 -1.72 -2.15
CA ARG A 255 -7.23 -2.96 -1.37
C ARG A 255 -7.78 -4.10 -2.22
N HIS A 256 -8.78 -3.85 -3.07
CA HIS A 256 -9.29 -4.88 -3.96
C HIS A 256 -8.23 -5.32 -4.99
N VAL A 257 -7.45 -4.39 -5.55
CA VAL A 257 -6.28 -4.70 -6.40
C VAL A 257 -5.29 -5.60 -5.66
N PHE A 258 -4.97 -5.28 -4.40
CA PHE A 258 -4.12 -6.13 -3.55
C PHE A 258 -4.70 -7.54 -3.40
N ALA A 259 -5.98 -7.68 -3.09
CA ALA A 259 -6.61 -8.98 -2.90
C ALA A 259 -6.53 -9.85 -4.16
N VAL A 260 -6.75 -9.26 -5.34
CA VAL A 260 -6.64 -9.95 -6.62
C VAL A 260 -5.18 -10.29 -6.97
N ALA A 261 -4.26 -9.33 -6.84
CA ALA A 261 -2.84 -9.57 -7.07
C ALA A 261 -2.26 -10.63 -6.13
N GLY A 262 -2.69 -10.65 -4.86
CA GLY A 262 -2.33 -11.67 -3.88
C GLY A 262 -2.85 -13.05 -4.27
N ALA A 263 -4.10 -13.15 -4.74
CA ALA A 263 -4.65 -14.41 -5.24
C ALA A 263 -3.82 -14.95 -6.40
N MET A 264 -3.43 -14.09 -7.34
CA MET A 264 -2.59 -14.49 -8.47
C MET A 264 -1.18 -14.90 -8.05
N ALA A 265 -0.56 -14.17 -7.12
CA ALA A 265 0.73 -14.55 -6.54
C ALA A 265 0.68 -15.94 -5.90
N SER A 266 -0.44 -16.28 -5.24
CA SER A 266 -0.68 -17.59 -4.65
C SER A 266 -1.15 -18.67 -5.63
N ALA A 267 -1.42 -18.35 -6.90
CA ALA A 267 -1.99 -19.31 -7.85
C ALA A 267 -1.08 -20.51 -8.15
N ASN A 268 0.24 -20.34 -7.98
CA ASN A 268 1.21 -21.42 -8.12
C ASN A 268 1.32 -22.31 -6.86
N GLU A 269 0.60 -21.97 -5.79
CA GLU A 269 0.49 -22.74 -4.55
C GLU A 269 -0.96 -23.16 -4.32
N PRO A 270 -1.38 -24.37 -4.77
CA PRO A 270 -2.77 -24.82 -4.66
C PRO A 270 -3.34 -24.77 -3.23
N GLU A 271 -2.48 -24.99 -2.23
CA GLU A 271 -2.83 -24.88 -0.81
C GLU A 271 -3.12 -23.45 -0.36
N ALA A 272 -2.49 -22.44 -0.97
CA ALA A 272 -2.65 -21.03 -0.64
C ALA A 272 -3.75 -20.36 -1.47
N TYR A 273 -3.88 -20.69 -2.76
CA TYR A 273 -4.86 -20.08 -3.67
C TYR A 273 -6.31 -20.22 -3.21
N GLY A 274 -6.71 -21.43 -2.79
CA GLY A 274 -8.09 -21.71 -2.38
C GLY A 274 -8.48 -21.11 -1.03
N ILE A 275 -7.50 -20.79 -0.18
CA ILE A 275 -7.72 -20.24 1.17
C ILE A 275 -7.50 -18.73 1.23
N TRP A 276 -6.78 -18.16 0.26
CA TRP A 276 -6.37 -16.76 0.24
C TRP A 276 -7.54 -15.77 0.42
N PRO A 277 -8.65 -15.84 -0.37
CA PRO A 277 -9.74 -14.88 -0.24
C PRO A 277 -10.39 -14.92 1.14
N ARG A 278 -10.52 -16.12 1.72
CA ARG A 278 -11.11 -16.30 3.04
C ARG A 278 -10.21 -15.74 4.14
N LEU A 279 -8.91 -15.98 4.06
CA LEU A 279 -7.95 -15.57 5.06
C LEU A 279 -7.60 -14.09 5.00
N GLU A 280 -7.58 -13.49 3.81
CA GLU A 280 -7.48 -12.02 3.65
C GLU A 280 -8.63 -11.33 4.37
N VAL A 281 -9.88 -11.81 4.18
CA VAL A 281 -11.05 -11.27 4.87
C VAL A 281 -10.91 -11.41 6.39
N PHE A 282 -10.44 -12.56 6.89
CA PHE A 282 -10.19 -12.73 8.31
C PHE A 282 -9.13 -11.76 8.84
N GLY A 283 -7.99 -11.63 8.18
CA GLY A 283 -6.93 -10.70 8.60
C GLY A 283 -7.39 -9.25 8.55
N TRP A 284 -8.16 -8.88 7.53
CA TRP A 284 -8.77 -7.56 7.39
C TRP A 284 -9.71 -7.25 8.55
N VAL A 285 -10.60 -8.19 8.89
CA VAL A 285 -11.53 -8.05 10.01
C VAL A 285 -10.78 -7.84 11.33
N HIS A 286 -9.67 -8.56 11.57
CA HIS A 286 -8.84 -8.34 12.77
C HIS A 286 -8.23 -6.95 12.81
N CYS A 287 -7.72 -6.44 11.69
CA CYS A 287 -7.22 -5.06 11.61
C CYS A 287 -8.34 -4.04 11.88
N ALA A 288 -9.52 -4.25 11.30
CA ALA A 288 -10.69 -3.40 11.52
C ALA A 288 -11.14 -3.40 12.99
N PHE A 289 -11.10 -4.56 13.67
CA PHE A 289 -11.35 -4.67 15.12
C PHE A 289 -10.34 -3.85 15.94
N GLY A 290 -9.04 -4.01 15.67
CA GLY A 290 -8.01 -3.24 16.38
C GLY A 290 -8.18 -1.73 16.19
N LEU A 291 -8.51 -1.30 14.97
CA LEU A 291 -8.78 0.11 14.67
C LEU A 291 -10.09 0.61 15.28
N ASN A 292 -11.09 -0.26 15.44
CA ASN A 292 -12.30 0.06 16.20
C ASN A 292 -11.98 0.30 17.69
N GLY A 293 -11.10 -0.51 18.28
CA GLY A 293 -10.58 -0.29 19.64
C GLY A 293 -9.90 1.08 19.79
N LEU A 294 -9.05 1.45 18.81
CA LEU A 294 -8.42 2.77 18.76
C LEU A 294 -9.46 3.91 18.70
N ASN A 295 -10.54 3.72 17.96
CA ASN A 295 -11.64 4.69 17.88
C ASN A 295 -12.39 4.83 19.20
N ILE A 296 -12.68 3.71 19.87
CA ILE A 296 -13.35 3.72 21.19
C ILE A 296 -12.50 4.52 22.18
N ASP A 297 -11.21 4.20 22.29
CA ASP A 297 -10.30 4.91 23.20
C ASP A 297 -10.21 6.41 22.88
N THR A 298 -10.27 6.75 21.59
CA THR A 298 -10.32 8.13 21.13
C THR A 298 -11.59 8.83 21.58
N LEU A 299 -12.76 8.21 21.40
CA LEU A 299 -14.06 8.75 21.85
C LEU A 299 -14.15 8.88 23.37
N MET A 300 -13.48 7.99 24.10
CA MET A 300 -13.34 8.06 25.56
C MET A 300 -12.37 9.16 26.03
N GLY A 301 -11.70 9.85 25.10
CA GLY A 301 -10.82 10.97 25.38
C GLY A 301 -9.38 10.59 25.72
N LYS A 302 -8.99 9.32 25.57
CA LYS A 302 -7.64 8.83 25.88
C LYS A 302 -6.56 9.53 25.06
N PHE A 303 -6.89 9.91 23.83
CA PHE A 303 -5.99 10.63 22.90
C PHE A 303 -6.35 12.12 22.75
N GLY A 304 -7.08 12.68 23.72
CA GLY A 304 -7.55 14.05 23.72
C GLY A 304 -9.02 14.20 23.32
N LYS A 305 -9.51 15.44 23.35
CA LYS A 305 -10.94 15.73 23.17
C LYS A 305 -11.35 15.64 21.70
N VAL A 306 -12.29 14.76 21.40
CA VAL A 306 -12.96 14.69 20.10
C VAL A 306 -13.84 15.96 19.91
N PRO A 307 -13.88 16.58 18.72
CA PRO A 307 -14.78 17.71 18.47
C PRO A 307 -16.25 17.35 18.73
N LYS A 308 -17.07 18.34 19.11
CA LYS A 308 -18.51 18.13 19.32
C LYS A 308 -19.18 17.69 18.01
N GLY A 309 -20.05 16.68 18.07
CA GLY A 309 -20.82 16.18 16.92
C GLY A 309 -20.25 14.91 16.27
N TYR A 310 -19.09 14.43 16.73
CA TYR A 310 -18.48 13.20 16.23
C TYR A 310 -18.84 12.00 17.11
N ASN A 311 -19.38 10.95 16.50
CA ASN A 311 -19.61 9.64 17.11
C ASN A 311 -18.56 8.61 16.68
N ALA A 312 -17.61 9.03 15.84
CA ALA A 312 -16.54 8.26 15.26
C ALA A 312 -15.34 9.19 14.98
N VAL A 313 -14.11 8.70 15.14
CA VAL A 313 -12.94 9.31 14.53
C VAL A 313 -12.48 8.34 13.45
N PRO A 314 -12.67 8.60 12.15
CA PRO A 314 -12.23 7.66 11.13
C PRO A 314 -10.70 7.68 11.05
N VAL A 315 -10.03 6.89 11.90
CA VAL A 315 -8.57 6.66 11.84
C VAL A 315 -8.16 5.86 10.59
N SER A 316 -9.14 5.31 9.88
CA SER A 316 -8.95 4.54 8.66
C SER A 316 -10.13 4.66 7.71
N SER A 317 -9.88 4.48 6.42
CA SER A 317 -10.90 4.28 5.39
C SER A 317 -11.51 2.88 5.45
N LEU A 318 -11.15 2.03 6.43
CA LEU A 318 -11.72 0.69 6.57
C LEU A 318 -13.20 0.73 7.00
N HIS A 319 -13.67 1.89 7.47
CA HIS A 319 -15.05 2.09 7.93
C HIS A 319 -16.04 2.36 6.80
N TYR A 320 -15.60 2.44 5.54
CA TYR A 320 -16.49 2.37 4.40
C TYR A 320 -17.06 0.93 4.33
N ASP A 321 -18.13 0.70 5.08
CA ASP A 321 -18.82 -0.56 5.30
C ASP A 321 -19.46 -1.09 3.99
N SER A 322 -19.76 -2.38 4.00
CA SER A 322 -20.49 -3.25 3.06
C SER A 322 -21.59 -2.61 2.19
N GLN A 323 -22.17 -1.48 2.58
CA GLN A 323 -23.19 -0.73 1.84
C GLN A 323 -22.64 -0.05 0.57
N SER A 324 -21.35 0.29 0.54
CA SER A 324 -20.70 0.89 -0.64
C SER A 324 -20.14 -0.15 -1.62
N MET A 325 -20.26 -1.45 -1.34
CA MET A 325 -19.63 -2.52 -2.13
C MET A 325 -19.97 -2.49 -3.63
N PRO A 326 -21.23 -2.24 -4.07
CA PRO A 326 -21.53 -2.13 -5.50
C PRO A 326 -20.82 -0.93 -6.16
N ALA A 327 -20.74 0.21 -5.47
CA ALA A 327 -20.06 1.39 -5.99
C ALA A 327 -18.53 1.20 -6.02
N VAL A 328 -17.96 0.56 -5.00
CA VAL A 328 -16.55 0.18 -4.95
C VAL A 328 -16.22 -0.82 -6.05
N GLN A 329 -17.07 -1.82 -6.29
CA GLN A 329 -16.88 -2.78 -7.38
C GLN A 329 -16.92 -2.09 -8.75
N ALA A 330 -17.90 -1.24 -9.00
CA ALA A 330 -17.97 -0.48 -10.26
C ALA A 330 -16.75 0.45 -10.46
N ALA A 331 -16.24 1.05 -9.38
CA ALA A 331 -15.02 1.86 -9.41
C ALA A 331 -13.77 1.00 -9.67
N TYR A 332 -13.70 -0.20 -9.09
CA TYR A 332 -12.65 -1.18 -9.35
C TYR A 332 -12.66 -1.65 -10.81
N ASP A 333 -13.82 -2.05 -11.33
CA ASP A 333 -13.94 -2.54 -12.71
C ASP A 333 -13.52 -1.46 -13.71
N ARG A 334 -13.91 -0.20 -13.47
CA ARG A 334 -13.46 0.97 -14.23
C ARG A 334 -11.94 1.12 -14.18
N GLU A 335 -11.35 0.95 -13.01
CA GLU A 335 -9.91 1.09 -12.84
C GLU A 335 -9.11 0.00 -13.54
N MET A 336 -9.59 -1.24 -13.50
CA MET A 336 -8.92 -2.35 -14.17
C MET A 336 -8.95 -2.19 -15.69
N ARG A 337 -10.03 -1.62 -16.24
CA ARG A 337 -10.10 -1.24 -17.65
C ARG A 337 -9.06 -0.18 -18.00
N PHE A 338 -8.99 0.88 -17.20
CA PHE A 338 -7.99 1.93 -17.37
C PHE A 338 -6.57 1.36 -17.33
N TYR A 339 -6.29 0.52 -16.33
CA TYR A 339 -5.00 -0.14 -16.16
C TYR A 339 -4.64 -1.01 -17.37
N ALA A 340 -5.55 -1.85 -17.86
CA ALA A 340 -5.32 -2.74 -18.99
C ALA A 340 -4.97 -1.96 -20.28
N VAL A 341 -5.65 -0.86 -20.55
CA VAL A 341 -5.37 0.00 -21.71
C VAL A 341 -4.00 0.67 -21.58
N MET A 342 -3.66 1.18 -20.40
CA MET A 342 -2.37 1.81 -20.15
C MET A 342 -1.21 0.80 -20.20
N ALA A 343 -1.41 -0.41 -19.69
CA ALA A 343 -0.45 -1.49 -19.80
C ALA A 343 -0.17 -1.86 -21.27
N ALA A 344 -1.22 -1.97 -22.10
CA ALA A 344 -1.08 -2.25 -23.53
C ALA A 344 -0.36 -1.10 -24.29
N CYS A 345 -0.72 0.15 -24.00
CA CYS A 345 -0.02 1.34 -24.50
C CYS A 345 1.48 1.30 -24.15
N HIS A 346 1.78 0.87 -22.93
CA HIS A 346 3.13 0.77 -22.45
C HIS A 346 3.93 -0.37 -23.11
N GLU A 347 3.34 -1.56 -23.23
CA GLU A 347 3.94 -2.71 -23.91
C GLU A 347 4.23 -2.40 -25.39
N SER A 348 3.33 -1.67 -26.07
CA SER A 348 3.45 -1.39 -27.50
C SER A 348 4.62 -0.46 -27.83
N LEU A 349 4.97 0.46 -26.93
CA LEU A 349 6.09 1.38 -27.11
C LEU A 349 7.44 0.66 -27.12
N GLY A 350 7.62 -0.41 -26.34
CA GLY A 350 8.88 -1.15 -26.27
C GLY A 350 10.10 -0.31 -25.82
N VAL A 351 9.89 0.96 -25.41
CA VAL A 351 10.96 1.95 -25.23
C VAL A 351 11.87 1.58 -24.06
N LEU A 352 11.36 0.83 -23.10
CA LEU A 352 12.14 0.08 -22.11
C LEU A 352 11.36 -1.21 -21.86
N ARG A 353 11.85 -2.36 -22.31
CA ARG A 353 11.25 -3.64 -21.91
C ARG A 353 11.21 -3.65 -20.39
N MET A 354 10.02 -3.82 -19.80
CA MET A 354 9.95 -4.21 -18.39
C MET A 354 10.84 -5.44 -18.30
N GLY A 355 11.92 -5.38 -17.51
CA GLY A 355 12.74 -6.56 -17.35
C GLY A 355 11.91 -7.66 -16.71
N THR A 356 12.49 -8.85 -16.59
CA THR A 356 11.87 -10.05 -16.04
C THR A 356 11.62 -9.94 -14.52
N THR A 357 10.99 -8.87 -14.06
CA THR A 357 10.14 -8.86 -12.86
C THR A 357 8.93 -9.76 -13.10
N PRO A 358 8.23 -10.26 -12.05
CA PRO A 358 6.99 -11.01 -12.25
C PRO A 358 6.14 -10.30 -13.29
N GLU A 359 5.59 -11.04 -14.27
CA GLU A 359 4.80 -10.45 -15.35
C GLU A 359 3.84 -9.43 -14.75
N ALA A 360 3.77 -8.23 -15.33
CA ALA A 360 2.78 -7.26 -14.89
C ALA A 360 1.43 -7.96 -14.93
N VAL A 361 0.67 -7.89 -13.84
CA VAL A 361 -0.59 -8.61 -13.75
C VAL A 361 -1.46 -8.18 -14.92
N ARG A 362 -1.77 -9.14 -15.79
CA ARG A 362 -2.75 -8.96 -16.84
C ARG A 362 -4.11 -9.10 -16.19
N PHE A 363 -4.67 -7.98 -15.74
CA PHE A 363 -6.08 -7.94 -15.41
C PHE A 363 -6.85 -8.14 -16.72
N GLU A 364 -7.51 -9.28 -16.86
CA GLU A 364 -8.48 -9.47 -17.93
C GLU A 364 -9.57 -8.40 -17.78
N VAL A 365 -9.98 -7.79 -18.90
CA VAL A 365 -11.10 -6.84 -18.89
C VAL A 365 -12.31 -7.56 -18.30
N PRO A 366 -12.88 -7.08 -17.19
CA PRO A 366 -14.07 -7.69 -16.62
C PRO A 366 -15.16 -7.75 -17.70
N ASP A 367 -15.74 -8.94 -17.89
CA ASP A 367 -16.84 -9.25 -18.82
C ASP A 367 -16.47 -9.56 -20.29
N GLY A 368 -15.18 -9.71 -20.64
CA GLY A 368 -14.79 -10.11 -22.00
C GLY A 368 -15.08 -9.07 -23.08
N ARG A 369 -15.40 -7.83 -22.67
CA ARG A 369 -15.66 -6.71 -23.58
C ARG A 369 -14.40 -6.29 -24.33
N THR A 370 -14.58 -6.00 -25.61
CA THR A 370 -13.57 -5.48 -26.52
C THR A 370 -13.15 -4.05 -26.16
N LEU A 371 -11.94 -3.64 -26.58
CA LEU A 371 -11.45 -2.27 -26.41
C LEU A 371 -12.41 -1.21 -27.00
N ALA A 372 -13.15 -1.56 -28.06
CA ALA A 372 -14.17 -0.70 -28.65
C ALA A 372 -15.36 -0.44 -27.70
N GLU A 373 -15.87 -1.49 -27.05
CA GLU A 373 -16.96 -1.38 -26.06
C GLU A 373 -16.54 -0.62 -24.80
N LEU A 374 -15.23 -0.59 -24.49
CA LEU A 374 -14.68 0.20 -23.39
C LEU A 374 -14.69 1.72 -23.68
N LEU A 375 -14.57 2.11 -24.95
CA LEU A 375 -14.57 3.52 -25.37
C LEU A 375 -15.98 4.12 -25.41
N GLU A 376 -16.98 3.29 -25.72
CA GLU A 376 -18.40 3.69 -25.72
C GLU A 376 -18.92 4.03 -24.32
N ALA A 377 -18.32 3.46 -23.26
CA ALA A 377 -18.72 3.65 -21.87
C ALA A 377 -18.49 5.07 -21.31
N GLY A 378 -17.87 5.97 -22.08
CA GLY A 378 -17.88 7.39 -21.75
C GLY A 378 -16.89 7.86 -20.68
N ASP A 379 -15.97 7.00 -20.20
CA ASP A 379 -14.99 7.38 -19.17
C ASP A 379 -13.83 8.25 -19.74
N PRO A 380 -13.61 9.49 -19.24
CA PRO A 380 -12.52 10.35 -19.70
C PRO A 380 -11.12 9.75 -19.57
N ALA A 381 -10.83 9.04 -18.48
CA ALA A 381 -9.52 8.45 -18.22
C ALA A 381 -9.24 7.29 -19.17
N VAL A 382 -10.25 6.45 -19.44
CA VAL A 382 -10.13 5.35 -20.41
C VAL A 382 -9.95 5.89 -21.84
N ARG A 383 -10.69 6.94 -22.21
CA ARG A 383 -10.49 7.60 -23.52
C ARG A 383 -9.10 8.21 -23.67
N ALA A 384 -8.59 8.88 -22.63
CA ALA A 384 -7.25 9.45 -22.65
C ALA A 384 -6.18 8.36 -22.77
N ALA A 385 -6.29 7.29 -21.98
CA ALA A 385 -5.40 6.12 -22.06
C ALA A 385 -5.41 5.49 -23.46
N HIS A 386 -6.58 5.35 -24.07
CA HIS A 386 -6.68 4.85 -25.45
C HIS A 386 -6.05 5.80 -26.46
N ALA A 387 -6.28 7.11 -26.34
CA ALA A 387 -5.66 8.08 -27.22
C ALA A 387 -4.12 8.05 -27.10
N MET A 388 -3.58 7.81 -25.89
CA MET A 388 -2.15 7.55 -25.69
C MET A 388 -1.72 6.25 -26.39
N SER A 389 -2.50 5.17 -26.28
CA SER A 389 -2.21 3.89 -26.95
C SER A 389 -2.13 4.03 -28.47
N VAL A 390 -3.08 4.72 -29.10
CA VAL A 390 -3.08 4.97 -30.54
C VAL A 390 -1.84 5.78 -30.96
N ARG A 391 -1.45 6.77 -30.16
CA ARG A 391 -0.22 7.55 -30.41
C ARG A 391 1.03 6.66 -30.31
N ALA A 392 1.08 5.79 -29.30
CA ALA A 392 2.16 4.85 -29.10
C ALA A 392 2.34 3.89 -30.29
N GLU A 393 1.23 3.32 -30.80
CA GLU A 393 1.24 2.47 -31.98
C GLU A 393 1.72 3.22 -33.23
N ALA A 394 1.28 4.46 -33.41
CA ALA A 394 1.72 5.31 -34.52
C ALA A 394 3.21 5.65 -34.45
N VAL A 395 3.77 5.80 -33.25
CA VAL A 395 5.21 5.98 -33.04
C VAL A 395 5.97 4.70 -33.41
N ARG A 396 5.47 3.53 -32.99
CA ARG A 396 6.09 2.23 -33.29
C ARG A 396 6.11 1.90 -34.80
N ALA A 397 5.10 2.35 -35.54
CA ALA A 397 4.98 2.10 -36.97
C ALA A 397 5.92 2.95 -37.85
N ARG A 398 6.57 3.96 -37.28
CA ARG A 398 7.59 4.81 -37.94
C ARG A 398 8.97 4.26 -37.68
#